data_AF-A0AAE0XAY7-F1
#
_entry.id   AF-A0AAE0XAY7-F1
#
_cell.length_a   1.000
_cell.length_b   1.000
_cell.length_c   1.000
_cell.angle_alpha   90.00
_cell.angle_beta   90.00
_cell.angle_gamma   90.00
#
_symmetry.space_group_name_H-M   'P 1'
#
loop_
_entity.id
_entity.type
_entity.pdbx_description
1 polymer ?
#
loop_
_entity_poly.entity_id
_entity_poly.type
_entity_poly.pdbx_seq_one_letter_code
_entity_poly.pdbx_strand_id
1 'polypeptide(L)'
;MAPYNARTTSEEVVRDLADQIKGKVILTTGVSPASIGATFVKSIAAAKPSLLILAGRNAAKIQETADAITAANPDIKVRLLELDLGSLAEVRKSAALVNSWDDVPVIDALANNSGIMATEFALTVDGFERQFGTNHLAHFLFTNLVMSKILASKAPRVVSVSSDAYMLSPIRFDDVDFKKGETYNKWQAYGQSKTGNTSSQGAATHVFAAFADEALRKHNGAYLVDAHVPDPNDKTVFQPWATSVHDSEKLWKLSEKLVGQKFAY
;
A
#
# COMPACT_ATOMS: atom_id res chain seq x y z
N MET A 1 6.06 -23.30 -6.76
CA MET A 1 5.89 -22.43 -5.56
C MET A 1 7.26 -21.90 -5.21
N ALA A 2 7.37 -20.59 -4.91
CA ALA A 2 8.62 -20.03 -4.43
C ALA A 2 8.95 -20.61 -3.03
N PRO A 3 10.21 -20.80 -2.64
CA PRO A 3 10.60 -21.54 -1.43
C PRO A 3 10.54 -20.68 -0.14
N TYR A 4 9.62 -19.72 -0.06
CA TYR A 4 9.58 -18.78 1.06
C TYR A 4 8.76 -19.31 2.25
N ASN A 5 8.97 -18.76 3.44
CA ASN A 5 8.19 -19.07 4.63
C ASN A 5 8.26 -17.89 5.62
N ALA A 6 7.61 -18.04 6.78
CA ALA A 6 7.57 -17.02 7.83
C ALA A 6 8.95 -16.54 8.35
N ARG A 7 10.05 -17.25 8.04
CA ARG A 7 11.42 -16.86 8.41
C ARG A 7 12.21 -16.23 7.27
N THR A 8 11.66 -16.19 6.06
CA THR A 8 12.32 -15.62 4.89
C THR A 8 12.51 -14.11 5.08
N THR A 9 13.73 -13.64 4.83
CA THR A 9 14.06 -12.22 4.96
C THR A 9 13.79 -11.46 3.66
N SER A 10 13.69 -10.12 3.76
CA SER A 10 13.59 -9.27 2.57
C SER A 10 14.79 -9.42 1.65
N GLU A 11 15.98 -9.62 2.20
CA GLU A 11 17.23 -9.74 1.44
C GLU A 11 17.25 -11.01 0.59
N GLU A 12 16.70 -12.11 1.11
CA GLU A 12 16.56 -13.36 0.36
C GLU A 12 15.62 -13.18 -0.84
N VAL A 13 14.43 -12.61 -0.62
CA VAL A 13 13.45 -12.38 -1.70
C VAL A 13 14.00 -11.38 -2.72
N VAL A 14 14.69 -10.32 -2.29
CA VAL A 14 15.31 -9.34 -3.19
C VAL A 14 16.37 -9.98 -4.07
N ARG A 15 17.21 -10.86 -3.52
CA ARG A 15 18.24 -11.57 -4.30
C ARG A 15 17.60 -12.43 -5.39
N ASP A 16 16.54 -13.15 -5.05
CA ASP A 16 15.86 -14.05 -5.97
C ASP A 16 15.05 -13.29 -7.05
N LEU A 17 14.56 -12.09 -6.72
CA LEU A 17 13.77 -11.25 -7.62
C LEU A 17 14.56 -10.03 -8.18
N ALA A 18 15.89 -10.08 -8.12
CA ALA A 18 16.74 -8.93 -8.44
C ALA A 18 16.54 -8.44 -9.88
N ASP A 19 16.42 -9.35 -10.84
CA ASP A 19 16.21 -9.02 -12.25
C ASP A 19 14.84 -8.37 -12.52
N GLN A 20 13.83 -8.70 -11.72
CA GLN A 20 12.48 -8.12 -11.79
C GLN A 20 12.44 -6.71 -11.17
N ILE A 21 13.30 -6.43 -10.18
CA ILE A 21 13.42 -5.12 -9.52
C ILE A 21 14.29 -4.16 -10.33
N LYS A 22 15.33 -4.68 -10.99
CA LYS A 22 16.33 -3.88 -11.68
C LYS A 22 15.71 -2.95 -12.72
N GLY A 23 16.09 -1.68 -12.66
CA GLY A 23 15.64 -0.65 -13.60
C GLY A 23 14.19 -0.18 -13.41
N LYS A 24 13.46 -0.66 -12.41
CA LYS A 24 12.06 -0.28 -12.14
C LYS A 24 11.94 1.07 -11.44
N VAL A 25 10.83 1.77 -11.69
CA VAL A 25 10.39 2.94 -10.93
C VAL A 25 9.39 2.50 -9.86
N ILE A 26 9.71 2.73 -8.59
CA ILE A 26 8.93 2.22 -7.46
C ILE A 26 8.52 3.37 -6.55
N LEU A 27 7.22 3.53 -6.31
CA LEU A 27 6.66 4.51 -5.37
C LEU A 27 6.19 3.80 -4.12
N THR A 28 6.70 4.20 -2.95
CA THR A 28 6.32 3.60 -1.66
C THR A 28 5.83 4.66 -0.68
N THR A 29 4.64 4.47 -0.10
CA THR A 29 4.11 5.31 0.98
C THR A 29 4.53 4.78 2.36
N GLY A 30 4.66 5.66 3.35
CA GLY A 30 4.89 5.24 4.75
C GLY A 30 6.32 4.76 5.02
N VAL A 31 7.32 5.46 4.50
CA VAL A 31 8.75 5.10 4.57
C VAL A 31 9.50 5.81 5.71
N SER A 32 8.82 6.08 6.83
CA SER A 32 9.49 6.65 8.02
C SER A 32 10.55 5.68 8.56
N PRO A 33 11.62 6.16 9.20
CA PRO A 33 12.64 5.31 9.79
C PRO A 33 12.03 4.22 10.69
N ALA A 34 12.63 3.02 10.66
CA ALA A 34 12.16 1.81 11.36
C ALA A 34 10.76 1.28 10.95
N SER A 35 10.13 1.83 9.90
CA SER A 35 8.89 1.26 9.34
C SER A 35 9.16 0.08 8.39
N ILE A 36 8.11 -0.72 8.15
CA ILE A 36 8.12 -1.78 7.12
C ILE A 36 8.46 -1.19 5.75
N GLY A 37 7.86 -0.05 5.41
CA GLY A 37 8.14 0.67 4.16
C GLY A 37 9.61 1.06 4.02
N ALA A 38 10.24 1.58 5.08
CA ALA A 38 11.67 1.93 5.08
C ALA A 38 12.55 0.69 4.91
N THR A 39 12.24 -0.42 5.58
CA THR A 39 12.96 -1.69 5.38
C THR A 39 12.82 -2.17 3.95
N PHE A 40 11.60 -2.17 3.40
CA PHE A 40 11.33 -2.55 2.01
C PHE A 40 12.15 -1.74 1.01
N VAL A 41 12.12 -0.41 1.07
CA VAL A 41 12.86 0.42 0.09
C VAL A 41 14.38 0.31 0.25
N LYS A 42 14.88 0.08 1.48
CA LYS A 42 16.31 -0.15 1.74
C LYS A 42 16.76 -1.50 1.17
N SER A 43 15.97 -2.56 1.34
CA SER A 43 16.32 -3.89 0.81
C SER A 43 16.29 -3.91 -0.72
N ILE A 44 15.25 -3.37 -1.37
CA ILE A 44 15.14 -3.40 -2.85
C ILE A 44 16.18 -2.50 -3.54
N ALA A 45 16.74 -1.49 -2.85
CA ALA A 45 17.78 -0.63 -3.43
C ALA A 45 19.01 -1.43 -3.91
N ALA A 46 19.35 -2.53 -3.21
CA ALA A 46 20.46 -3.40 -3.60
C ALA A 46 20.27 -4.08 -4.97
N ALA A 47 19.02 -4.23 -5.44
CA ALA A 47 18.69 -4.80 -6.75
C ALA A 47 18.65 -3.75 -7.89
N LYS A 48 19.11 -2.53 -7.63
CA LYS A 48 19.31 -1.48 -8.64
C LYS A 48 18.04 -1.04 -9.39
N PRO A 49 16.96 -0.65 -8.69
CA PRO A 49 15.85 0.06 -9.32
C PRO A 49 16.34 1.38 -9.96
N SER A 50 15.65 1.87 -10.99
CA SER A 50 16.06 3.11 -11.67
C SER A 50 15.70 4.36 -10.88
N LEU A 51 14.61 4.30 -10.10
CA LEU A 51 14.14 5.38 -9.24
C LEU A 51 13.30 4.83 -8.08
N LEU A 52 13.62 5.29 -6.86
CA LEU A 52 12.79 5.11 -5.68
C LEU A 52 12.09 6.43 -5.34
N ILE A 53 10.76 6.43 -5.35
CA ILE A 53 9.94 7.56 -4.92
C ILE A 53 9.45 7.28 -3.49
N LEU A 54 9.96 8.06 -2.54
CA LEU A 54 9.70 7.92 -1.11
C LEU A 54 8.61 8.89 -0.69
N ALA A 55 7.42 8.35 -0.41
CA ALA A 55 6.26 9.15 -0.06
C ALA A 55 5.94 9.11 1.44
N GLY A 56 5.71 10.27 2.03
CA GLY A 56 5.29 10.37 3.43
C GLY A 56 4.99 11.79 3.88
N ARG A 57 4.33 11.90 5.03
CA ARG A 57 3.88 13.20 5.56
C ARG A 57 5.02 14.06 6.12
N ASN A 58 6.03 13.44 6.72
CA ASN A 58 7.11 14.17 7.38
C ASN A 58 8.36 14.16 6.49
N ALA A 59 8.63 15.31 5.86
CA ALA A 59 9.75 15.51 4.94
C ALA A 59 11.11 15.11 5.56
N ALA A 60 11.37 15.48 6.81
CA ALA A 60 12.62 15.14 7.50
C ALA A 60 12.80 13.62 7.67
N LYS A 61 11.73 12.91 8.05
CA LYS A 61 11.77 11.45 8.21
C LYS A 61 11.98 10.72 6.88
N ILE A 62 11.32 11.16 5.80
CA ILE A 62 11.53 10.52 4.49
C ILE A 62 12.91 10.85 3.92
N GLN A 63 13.46 12.03 4.22
CA GLN A 63 14.84 12.39 3.89
C GLN A 63 15.85 11.49 4.61
N GLU A 64 15.65 11.21 5.91
CA GLU A 64 16.52 10.29 6.66
C GLU A 64 16.57 8.88 6.00
N THR A 65 15.44 8.38 5.53
CA THR A 65 15.40 7.11 4.79
C THR A 65 16.12 7.23 3.43
N ALA A 66 15.96 8.34 2.71
CA ALA A 66 16.66 8.60 1.45
C ALA A 66 18.18 8.68 1.63
N ASP A 67 18.65 9.35 2.68
CA ASP A 67 20.07 9.49 3.00
C ASP A 67 20.69 8.11 3.29
N ALA A 68 19.99 7.28 4.06
CA ALA A 68 20.42 5.91 4.35
C ALA A 68 20.50 5.04 3.08
N ILE A 69 19.55 5.19 2.14
CA ILE A 69 19.60 4.48 0.85
C ILE A 69 20.79 4.96 0.02
N THR A 70 20.96 6.28 -0.09
CA THR A 70 22.01 6.90 -0.91
C THR A 70 23.40 6.57 -0.36
N ALA A 71 23.58 6.55 0.96
CA ALA A 71 24.84 6.16 1.59
C ALA A 71 25.22 4.71 1.29
N ALA A 72 24.24 3.80 1.23
CA ALA A 72 24.46 2.39 0.93
C ALA A 72 24.51 2.09 -0.59
N ASN A 73 23.84 2.89 -1.42
CA ASN A 73 23.66 2.66 -2.85
C ASN A 73 23.73 4.01 -3.61
N PRO A 74 24.92 4.60 -3.82
CA PRO A 74 25.08 5.95 -4.36
C PRO A 74 24.57 6.15 -5.79
N ASP A 75 24.43 5.06 -6.56
CA ASP A 75 23.94 5.09 -7.94
C ASP A 75 22.41 5.12 -8.05
N ILE A 76 21.69 4.93 -6.94
CA ILE A 76 20.22 4.85 -6.93
C ILE A 76 19.63 6.25 -6.84
N LYS A 77 18.80 6.60 -7.81
CA LYS A 77 18.04 7.85 -7.76
C LYS A 77 16.93 7.72 -6.72
N VAL A 78 16.84 8.70 -5.84
CA VAL A 78 15.77 8.83 -4.86
C VAL A 78 15.04 10.15 -5.07
N ARG A 79 13.71 10.11 -5.10
CA ARG A 79 12.85 11.29 -5.16
C ARG A 79 11.92 11.29 -3.95
N LEU A 80 11.80 12.43 -3.27
CA LEU A 80 10.88 12.58 -2.17
C LEU A 80 9.51 13.06 -2.66
N LEU A 81 8.45 12.56 -2.02
CA LEU A 81 7.08 13.01 -2.22
C LEU A 81 6.45 13.30 -0.87
N GLU A 82 6.14 14.57 -0.60
CA GLU A 82 5.30 14.89 0.55
C GLU A 82 3.87 14.44 0.25
N LEU A 83 3.32 13.60 1.13
CA LEU A 83 1.99 13.01 0.99
C LEU A 83 1.36 12.86 2.38
N ASP A 84 0.36 13.69 2.67
CA ASP A 84 -0.48 13.53 3.85
C ASP A 84 -1.79 12.82 3.48
N LEU A 85 -1.91 11.57 3.94
CA LEU A 85 -3.11 10.75 3.75
C LEU A 85 -4.25 11.11 4.71
N GLY A 86 -4.04 12.05 5.63
CA GLY A 86 -5.08 12.59 6.49
C GLY A 86 -5.94 13.67 5.83
N SER A 87 -5.66 14.04 4.57
CA SER A 87 -6.33 15.09 3.81
C SER A 87 -6.50 14.71 2.33
N LEU A 88 -7.74 14.58 1.85
CA LEU A 88 -7.99 14.29 0.43
C LEU A 88 -7.51 15.42 -0.49
N ALA A 89 -7.48 16.67 -0.01
CA ALA A 89 -6.94 17.80 -0.75
C ALA A 89 -5.42 17.68 -0.96
N GLU A 90 -4.67 17.31 0.09
CA GLU A 90 -3.22 17.08 -0.04
C GLU A 90 -2.93 15.84 -0.89
N VAL A 91 -3.73 14.78 -0.79
CA VAL A 91 -3.64 13.62 -1.69
C VAL A 91 -3.76 14.03 -3.16
N ARG A 92 -4.73 14.88 -3.50
CA ARG A 92 -4.93 15.39 -4.87
C ARG A 92 -3.74 16.22 -5.34
N LYS A 93 -3.22 17.08 -4.48
CA LYS A 93 -2.05 17.91 -4.76
C LYS A 93 -0.80 17.06 -5.01
N SER A 94 -0.53 16.07 -4.17
CA SER A 94 0.60 15.15 -4.34
C SER A 94 0.46 14.31 -5.60
N ALA A 95 -0.73 13.81 -5.93
CA ALA A 95 -0.96 13.08 -7.17
C ALA A 95 -0.78 13.95 -8.42
N ALA A 96 -1.24 15.20 -8.39
CA ALA A 96 -1.02 16.16 -9.47
C ALA A 96 0.49 16.43 -9.68
N LEU A 97 1.25 16.56 -8.60
CA LEU A 97 2.71 16.70 -8.66
C LEU A 97 3.37 15.48 -9.30
N VAL A 98 3.00 14.26 -8.89
CA VAL A 98 3.50 13.02 -9.51
C VAL A 98 3.20 12.98 -11.01
N ASN A 99 1.97 13.37 -11.39
CA ASN A 99 1.57 13.39 -12.79
C ASN A 99 2.32 14.45 -13.62
N SER A 100 2.75 15.55 -13.01
CA SER A 100 3.55 16.59 -13.67
C SER A 100 5.03 16.23 -13.90
N TRP A 101 5.51 15.09 -13.39
CA TRP A 101 6.88 14.66 -13.61
C TRP A 101 7.03 14.03 -14.99
N ASP A 102 7.43 14.83 -15.97
CA ASP A 102 7.68 14.37 -17.35
C ASP A 102 8.85 13.38 -17.43
N ASP A 103 9.82 13.52 -16.52
CA ASP A 103 10.98 12.63 -16.41
C ASP A 103 10.68 11.29 -15.71
N VAL A 104 9.46 11.12 -15.18
CA VAL A 104 8.96 9.89 -14.59
C VAL A 104 7.67 9.49 -15.33
N PRO A 105 7.76 8.94 -16.56
CA PRO A 105 6.59 8.61 -17.37
C PRO A 105 5.86 7.35 -16.87
N VAL A 106 6.51 6.54 -16.03
CA VAL A 106 5.99 5.23 -15.58
C VAL A 106 6.23 5.04 -14.09
N ILE A 107 5.29 4.37 -13.42
CA ILE A 107 5.45 3.79 -12.09
C ILE A 107 5.22 2.29 -12.24
N ASP A 108 6.27 1.49 -12.14
CA ASP A 108 6.15 0.04 -12.30
C ASP A 108 5.47 -0.62 -11.10
N ALA A 109 5.76 -0.13 -9.90
CA ALA A 109 5.16 -0.62 -8.67
C ALA A 109 4.79 0.53 -7.72
N LEU A 110 3.54 0.52 -7.25
CA LEU A 110 3.04 1.36 -6.16
C LEU A 110 2.82 0.49 -4.90
N ALA A 111 3.56 0.78 -3.83
CA ALA A 111 3.38 0.15 -2.52
C ALA A 111 2.65 1.11 -1.56
N ASN A 112 1.34 0.89 -1.39
CA ASN A 112 0.49 1.54 -0.41
C ASN A 112 0.74 0.94 0.98
N ASN A 113 1.84 1.35 1.62
CA ASN A 113 2.28 0.82 2.90
C ASN A 113 1.90 1.67 4.12
N SER A 114 1.67 2.97 3.94
CA SER A 114 1.32 3.87 5.05
C SER A 114 0.07 3.39 5.80
N GLY A 115 -0.01 3.69 7.09
CA GLY A 115 -1.21 3.44 7.87
C GLY A 115 -1.04 3.84 9.32
N ILE A 116 -2.17 4.09 9.98
CA ILE A 116 -2.26 4.27 11.43
C ILE A 116 -3.00 3.10 12.05
N MET A 117 -2.68 2.79 13.30
CA MET A 117 -3.15 1.58 13.97
C MET A 117 -3.70 1.87 15.36
N ALA A 118 -4.92 1.37 15.60
CA ALA A 118 -5.59 1.35 16.89
C ALA A 118 -5.53 2.71 17.62
N THR A 119 -5.71 3.80 16.88
CA THR A 119 -5.70 5.16 17.44
C THR A 119 -7.02 5.45 18.15
N GLU A 120 -7.00 6.41 19.08
CA GLU A 120 -8.23 6.97 19.64
C GLU A 120 -9.12 7.58 18.54
N PHE A 121 -10.42 7.66 18.80
CA PHE A 121 -11.38 8.20 17.83
C PHE A 121 -11.00 9.62 17.45
N ALA A 122 -10.96 9.86 16.15
CA ALA A 122 -10.85 11.18 15.58
C ALA A 122 -11.31 11.14 14.13
N LEU A 123 -11.55 12.33 13.58
CA LEU A 123 -11.83 12.49 12.16
C LEU A 123 -10.58 12.97 11.41
N THR A 124 -10.52 12.66 10.12
CA THR A 124 -9.67 13.37 9.15
C THR A 124 -10.19 14.80 8.96
N VAL A 125 -9.42 15.65 8.27
CA VAL A 125 -9.89 17.01 7.95
C VAL A 125 -11.12 16.99 7.03
N ASP A 126 -11.30 15.91 6.27
CA ASP A 126 -12.45 15.67 5.40
C ASP A 126 -13.67 15.08 6.13
N GLY A 127 -13.56 14.83 7.43
CA GLY A 127 -14.68 14.38 8.27
C GLY A 127 -14.91 12.87 8.33
N PHE A 128 -13.97 12.05 7.88
CA PHE A 128 -14.05 10.58 7.97
C PHE A 128 -13.35 10.04 9.21
N GLU A 129 -13.78 8.90 9.75
CA GLU A 129 -13.03 8.20 10.79
C GLU A 129 -11.57 7.99 10.36
N ARG A 130 -10.64 8.36 11.24
CA ARG A 130 -9.24 8.57 10.88
C ARG A 130 -8.57 7.33 10.30
N GLN A 131 -8.82 6.14 10.85
CA GLN A 131 -8.20 4.91 10.37
C GLN A 131 -8.74 4.53 8.98
N PHE A 132 -10.06 4.60 8.76
CA PHE A 132 -10.68 4.36 7.46
C PHE A 132 -10.25 5.41 6.41
N GLY A 133 -10.26 6.69 6.77
CA GLY A 133 -9.83 7.78 5.91
C GLY A 133 -8.36 7.63 5.47
N THR A 134 -7.47 7.34 6.41
CA THR A 134 -6.02 7.25 6.15
C THR A 134 -5.62 5.95 5.47
N ASN A 135 -6.08 4.80 6.00
CA ASN A 135 -5.58 3.50 5.58
C ASN A 135 -6.25 3.03 4.27
N HIS A 136 -7.48 3.48 3.99
CA HIS A 136 -8.26 3.06 2.83
C HIS A 136 -8.55 4.21 1.86
N LEU A 137 -9.37 5.20 2.24
CA LEU A 137 -9.89 6.21 1.30
C LEU A 137 -8.78 7.02 0.62
N ALA A 138 -7.78 7.45 1.38
CA ALA A 138 -6.67 8.24 0.84
C ALA A 138 -5.78 7.43 -0.12
N HIS A 139 -5.50 6.15 0.17
CA HIS A 139 -4.77 5.27 -0.76
C HIS A 139 -5.58 4.96 -2.01
N PHE A 140 -6.88 4.71 -1.85
CA PHE A 140 -7.81 4.53 -2.96
C PHE A 140 -7.77 5.75 -3.89
N LEU A 141 -7.92 6.96 -3.34
CA LEU A 141 -7.87 8.19 -4.12
C LEU A 141 -6.50 8.39 -4.78
N PHE A 142 -5.41 8.27 -4.04
CA PHE A 142 -4.05 8.49 -4.55
C PHE A 142 -3.72 7.55 -5.71
N THR A 143 -3.94 6.25 -5.52
CA THR A 143 -3.70 5.20 -6.53
C THR A 143 -4.44 5.50 -7.82
N ASN A 144 -5.72 5.82 -7.71
CA ASN A 144 -6.58 6.10 -8.84
C ASN A 144 -6.18 7.39 -9.59
N LEU A 145 -5.68 8.41 -8.88
CA LEU A 145 -5.22 9.66 -9.49
C LEU A 145 -3.88 9.51 -10.23
N VAL A 146 -3.02 8.57 -9.85
CA VAL A 146 -1.74 8.29 -10.53
C VAL A 146 -1.81 7.06 -11.45
N MET A 147 -3.01 6.54 -11.69
CA MET A 147 -3.25 5.30 -12.44
C MET A 147 -2.69 5.34 -13.87
N SER A 148 -2.70 6.50 -14.53
CA SER A 148 -2.14 6.63 -15.89
C SER A 148 -0.63 6.33 -15.94
N LYS A 149 0.14 6.76 -14.93
CA LYS A 149 1.57 6.44 -14.80
C LYS A 149 1.80 4.98 -14.46
N ILE A 150 0.89 4.37 -13.69
CA ILE A 150 0.95 2.93 -13.36
C ILE A 150 0.69 2.11 -14.63
N LEU A 151 -0.40 2.38 -15.34
CA LEU A 151 -0.80 1.66 -16.56
C LEU A 151 0.16 1.84 -17.74
N ALA A 152 1.06 2.83 -17.67
CA ALA A 152 2.17 2.95 -18.63
C ALA A 152 3.23 1.84 -18.50
N SER A 153 3.25 1.11 -17.37
CA SER A 153 4.15 -0.04 -17.20
C SER A 153 3.67 -1.24 -18.00
N LYS A 154 4.62 -2.04 -18.52
CA LYS A 154 4.33 -3.30 -19.22
C LYS A 154 3.79 -4.38 -18.28
N ALA A 155 4.10 -4.27 -16.99
CA ALA A 155 3.68 -5.20 -15.95
C ALA A 155 3.41 -4.39 -14.67
N PRO A 156 2.30 -3.61 -14.64
CA PRO A 156 2.01 -2.71 -13.53
C PRO A 156 1.70 -3.48 -12.26
N ARG A 157 2.14 -2.96 -11.12
CA ARG A 157 1.79 -3.51 -9.81
C ARG A 157 1.32 -2.44 -8.82
N VAL A 158 0.22 -2.74 -8.14
CA VAL A 158 -0.21 -2.02 -6.94
C VAL A 158 -0.26 -3.02 -5.79
N VAL A 159 0.42 -2.71 -4.70
CA VAL A 159 0.46 -3.51 -3.47
C VAL A 159 -0.16 -2.68 -2.35
N SER A 160 -1.24 -3.17 -1.75
CA SER A 160 -1.85 -2.55 -0.57
C SER A 160 -1.58 -3.39 0.67
N VAL A 161 -0.99 -2.76 1.68
CA VAL A 161 -0.56 -3.41 2.92
C VAL A 161 -1.73 -3.54 3.87
N SER A 162 -2.14 -4.78 4.14
CA SER A 162 -3.14 -5.08 5.16
C SER A 162 -2.52 -5.54 6.48
N SER A 163 -3.31 -6.23 7.31
CA SER A 163 -2.95 -6.73 8.62
C SER A 163 -3.97 -7.79 9.03
N ASP A 164 -3.55 -8.78 9.83
CA ASP A 164 -4.43 -9.76 10.48
C ASP A 164 -5.61 -9.14 11.24
N ALA A 165 -5.51 -7.86 11.62
CA ALA A 165 -6.63 -7.11 12.19
C ALA A 165 -7.86 -7.04 11.28
N TYR A 166 -7.74 -7.26 9.96
CA TYR A 166 -8.89 -7.37 9.05
C TYR A 166 -9.91 -8.43 9.52
N MET A 167 -9.47 -9.41 10.32
CA MET A 167 -10.33 -10.43 10.93
C MET A 167 -11.26 -9.89 12.03
N LEU A 168 -10.98 -8.69 12.55
CA LEU A 168 -11.68 -8.13 13.71
C LEU A 168 -12.98 -7.42 13.34
N SER A 169 -13.14 -7.00 12.08
CA SER A 169 -14.36 -6.34 11.61
C SER A 169 -14.44 -6.38 10.09
N PRO A 170 -15.61 -6.68 9.49
CA PRO A 170 -15.89 -6.36 8.10
C PRO A 170 -16.00 -4.83 7.91
N ILE A 171 -16.19 -4.38 6.66
CA ILE A 171 -16.63 -3.01 6.39
C ILE A 171 -18.02 -2.78 6.97
N ARG A 172 -18.18 -1.75 7.79
CA ARG A 172 -19.47 -1.29 8.29
C ARG A 172 -20.14 -0.38 7.27
N PHE A 173 -20.69 -0.95 6.20
CA PHE A 173 -21.24 -0.18 5.07
C PHE A 173 -22.27 0.89 5.46
N ASP A 174 -23.07 0.64 6.51
CA ASP A 174 -24.08 1.57 7.00
C ASP A 174 -23.55 2.58 8.02
N ASP A 175 -22.32 2.39 8.52
CA ASP A 175 -21.75 3.15 9.62
C ASP A 175 -20.21 3.07 9.64
N VAL A 176 -19.58 3.60 8.60
CA VAL A 176 -18.11 3.59 8.48
C VAL A 176 -17.43 4.46 9.54
N ASP A 177 -18.15 5.45 10.09
CA ASP A 177 -17.62 6.44 11.04
C ASP A 177 -17.96 6.13 12.51
N PHE A 178 -18.47 4.93 12.81
CA PHE A 178 -18.82 4.47 14.16
C PHE A 178 -19.75 5.45 14.91
N LYS A 179 -20.78 5.95 14.22
CA LYS A 179 -21.72 6.98 14.69
C LYS A 179 -21.00 8.20 15.27
N LYS A 180 -19.97 8.68 14.57
CA LYS A 180 -19.10 9.79 15.02
C LYS A 180 -18.47 9.55 16.39
N GLY A 181 -18.12 8.30 16.67
CA GLY A 181 -17.39 7.90 17.88
C GLY A 181 -18.23 7.18 18.94
N GLU A 182 -19.57 7.26 18.88
CA GLU A 182 -20.45 6.69 19.92
C GLU A 182 -20.28 5.17 20.10
N THR A 183 -19.98 4.46 19.01
CA THR A 183 -19.78 3.00 19.04
C THR A 183 -18.33 2.62 18.72
N TYR A 184 -17.39 3.55 18.87
CA TYR A 184 -16.02 3.35 18.41
C TYR A 184 -15.29 2.28 19.22
N ASN A 185 -14.75 1.30 18.49
CA ASN A 185 -13.78 0.36 19.01
C ASN A 185 -12.53 0.45 18.12
N LYS A 186 -11.42 0.89 18.70
CA LYS A 186 -10.17 1.16 17.95
C LYS A 186 -9.65 -0.02 17.14
N TRP A 187 -9.87 -1.25 17.62
CA TRP A 187 -9.41 -2.47 16.94
C TRP A 187 -10.37 -2.88 15.82
N GLN A 188 -11.69 -2.73 16.02
CA GLN A 188 -12.66 -2.92 14.95
C GLN A 188 -12.52 -1.88 13.85
N ALA A 189 -12.28 -0.61 14.20
CA ALA A 189 -12.01 0.45 13.25
C ALA A 189 -10.73 0.19 12.46
N TYR A 190 -9.67 -0.27 13.13
CA TYR A 190 -8.45 -0.70 12.45
C TYR A 190 -8.73 -1.88 11.50
N GLY A 191 -9.47 -2.89 11.96
CA GLY A 191 -9.84 -4.07 11.17
C GLY A 191 -10.69 -3.73 9.94
N GLN A 192 -11.68 -2.86 10.07
CA GLN A 192 -12.44 -2.31 8.94
C GLN A 192 -11.50 -1.61 7.96
N SER A 193 -10.58 -0.75 8.43
CA SER A 193 -9.67 -0.01 7.57
C SER A 193 -8.67 -0.89 6.79
N LYS A 194 -8.49 -2.13 7.25
CA LYS A 194 -7.66 -3.16 6.64
C LYS A 194 -8.49 -4.20 5.88
N THR A 195 -9.81 -4.17 6.01
CA THR A 195 -10.72 -4.99 5.21
C THR A 195 -10.78 -4.46 3.78
N GLY A 196 -10.67 -5.36 2.80
CA GLY A 196 -10.48 -4.99 1.39
C GLY A 196 -9.02 -4.72 1.01
N ASN A 197 -8.12 -4.66 2.00
CA ASN A 197 -6.68 -4.75 1.78
C ASN A 197 -6.23 -6.19 2.10
N THR A 198 -5.31 -6.72 1.31
CA THR A 198 -4.77 -8.08 1.44
C THR A 198 -3.58 -8.17 2.41
N SER A 199 -3.43 -9.23 3.22
CA SER A 199 -2.37 -9.31 4.27
C SER A 199 -0.98 -9.11 3.74
N SER A 200 -0.12 -8.77 4.69
CA SER A 200 1.32 -8.92 4.56
C SER A 200 1.92 -9.39 5.87
N GLN A 201 2.88 -10.31 5.80
CA GLN A 201 3.94 -10.40 6.80
C GLN A 201 5.21 -9.76 6.25
N GLY A 202 5.57 -8.59 6.78
CA GLY A 202 6.86 -7.93 6.62
C GLY A 202 7.24 -7.48 5.21
N ALA A 203 8.45 -6.90 5.11
CA ALA A 203 9.02 -6.39 3.85
C ALA A 203 9.20 -7.50 2.79
N ALA A 204 9.48 -8.74 3.18
CA ALA A 204 9.60 -9.87 2.24
C ALA A 204 8.32 -10.09 1.41
N THR A 205 7.14 -10.05 2.05
CA THR A 205 5.86 -10.14 1.33
C THR A 205 5.65 -8.95 0.40
N HIS A 206 6.15 -7.75 0.75
CA HIS A 206 6.07 -6.58 -0.13
C HIS A 206 6.90 -6.78 -1.39
N VAL A 207 8.12 -7.32 -1.26
CA VAL A 207 8.99 -7.64 -2.40
C VAL A 207 8.32 -8.67 -3.31
N PHE A 208 7.80 -9.75 -2.73
CA PHE A 208 7.09 -10.77 -3.50
C PHE A 208 5.85 -10.20 -4.21
N ALA A 209 5.01 -9.46 -3.47
CA ALA A 209 3.80 -8.83 -4.00
C ALA A 209 4.11 -7.81 -5.10
N ALA A 210 5.24 -7.11 -5.00
CA ALA A 210 5.64 -6.08 -5.96
C ALA A 210 6.24 -6.68 -7.25
N PHE A 211 7.00 -7.79 -7.18
CA PHE A 211 7.88 -8.20 -8.27
C PHE A 211 7.72 -9.65 -8.76
N ALA A 212 6.98 -10.52 -8.05
CA ALA A 212 6.80 -11.90 -8.47
C ALA A 212 5.75 -12.05 -9.59
N ASP A 213 6.03 -11.48 -10.76
CA ASP A 213 5.09 -11.39 -11.89
C ASP A 213 4.56 -12.75 -12.35
N GLU A 214 5.42 -13.71 -12.67
CA GLU A 214 4.98 -15.02 -13.15
C GLU A 214 4.12 -15.76 -12.12
N ALA A 215 4.45 -15.63 -10.84
CA ALA A 215 3.74 -16.27 -9.74
C ALA A 215 2.39 -15.61 -9.45
N LEU A 216 2.23 -14.31 -9.71
CA LEU A 216 1.05 -13.54 -9.29
C LEU A 216 0.15 -13.10 -10.45
N ARG A 217 0.59 -13.20 -11.71
CA ARG A 217 -0.20 -12.75 -12.87
C ARG A 217 -1.58 -13.40 -12.97
N LYS A 218 -1.72 -14.65 -12.52
CA LYS A 218 -2.99 -15.40 -12.48
C LYS A 218 -3.79 -15.19 -11.18
N HIS A 219 -3.21 -14.46 -10.23
CA HIS A 219 -3.72 -14.28 -8.86
C HIS A 219 -3.91 -12.79 -8.56
N ASN A 220 -4.40 -12.01 -9.54
CA ASN A 220 -4.68 -10.59 -9.31
C ASN A 220 -5.74 -10.42 -8.21
N GLY A 221 -5.52 -9.49 -7.29
CA GLY A 221 -6.36 -9.31 -6.11
C GLY A 221 -6.19 -10.38 -5.02
N ALA A 222 -5.22 -11.29 -5.15
CA ALA A 222 -5.00 -12.33 -4.15
C ALA A 222 -4.41 -11.78 -2.85
N TYR A 223 -4.89 -12.35 -1.74
CA TYR A 223 -4.32 -12.16 -0.43
C TYR A 223 -2.99 -12.89 -0.30
N LEU A 224 -1.99 -12.26 0.33
CA LEU A 224 -0.66 -12.84 0.48
C LEU A 224 -0.31 -13.02 1.94
N VAL A 225 0.26 -14.19 2.26
CA VAL A 225 0.85 -14.49 3.58
C VAL A 225 2.19 -15.12 3.32
N ASP A 226 3.23 -14.64 4.01
CA ASP A 226 4.58 -15.20 3.93
C ASP A 226 5.11 -15.35 2.50
N ALA A 227 4.89 -14.33 1.66
CA ALA A 227 5.22 -14.36 0.23
C ALA A 227 4.56 -15.51 -0.57
N HIS A 228 3.35 -15.92 -0.16
CA HIS A 228 2.53 -16.93 -0.83
C HIS A 228 1.10 -16.48 -1.01
N VAL A 229 0.44 -17.01 -2.05
CA VAL A 229 -1.03 -17.03 -2.13
C VAL A 229 -1.50 -18.21 -1.27
N PRO A 230 -2.19 -17.99 -0.14
CA PRO A 230 -2.69 -19.07 0.71
C PRO A 230 -3.86 -19.81 0.04
N ASP A 231 -4.20 -21.00 0.54
CA ASP A 231 -5.35 -21.76 0.06
C ASP A 231 -6.64 -20.94 0.29
N PRO A 232 -7.42 -20.62 -0.76
CA PRO A 232 -8.65 -19.84 -0.63
C PRO A 232 -9.71 -20.50 0.27
N ASN A 233 -9.57 -21.80 0.57
CA ASN A 233 -10.47 -22.53 1.49
C ASN A 233 -9.99 -22.53 2.94
N ASP A 234 -8.81 -21.99 3.23
CA ASP A 234 -8.28 -21.92 4.59
C ASP A 234 -9.03 -20.86 5.41
N LYS A 235 -10.00 -21.31 6.20
CA LYS A 235 -10.82 -20.47 7.07
C LYS A 235 -10.06 -19.89 8.26
N THR A 236 -8.83 -20.33 8.51
CA THR A 236 -7.94 -19.69 9.50
C THR A 236 -7.28 -18.43 8.93
N VAL A 237 -7.19 -18.35 7.60
CA VAL A 237 -6.54 -17.26 6.87
C VAL A 237 -7.55 -16.34 6.19
N PHE A 238 -8.74 -16.82 5.84
CA PHE A 238 -9.78 -16.06 5.13
C PHE A 238 -11.09 -15.98 5.90
N GLN A 239 -11.43 -14.78 6.37
CA GLN A 239 -12.79 -14.47 6.80
C GLN A 239 -13.71 -14.31 5.57
N PRO A 240 -15.02 -14.66 5.66
CA PRO A 240 -15.94 -14.63 4.51
C PRO A 240 -16.02 -13.27 3.80
N TRP A 241 -15.85 -12.17 4.52
CA TRP A 241 -15.90 -10.82 3.96
C TRP A 241 -14.62 -10.41 3.21
N ALA A 242 -13.49 -11.07 3.46
CA ALA A 242 -12.20 -10.70 2.86
C ALA A 242 -12.03 -11.18 1.41
N THR A 243 -12.80 -12.19 1.00
CA THR A 243 -12.80 -12.74 -0.37
C THR A 243 -14.08 -12.44 -1.13
N SER A 244 -15.00 -11.66 -0.54
CA SER A 244 -16.29 -11.33 -1.11
C SER A 244 -16.16 -10.30 -2.25
N VAL A 245 -16.36 -10.77 -3.49
CA VAL A 245 -16.41 -9.89 -4.69
C VAL A 245 -17.54 -8.88 -4.58
N HIS A 246 -18.66 -9.26 -3.97
CA HIS A 246 -19.79 -8.36 -3.74
C HIS A 246 -19.42 -7.20 -2.80
N ASP A 247 -18.73 -7.50 -1.71
CA ASP A 247 -18.33 -6.47 -0.75
C ASP A 247 -17.20 -5.59 -1.30
N SER A 248 -16.32 -6.12 -2.13
CA SER A 248 -15.30 -5.32 -2.80
C SER A 248 -15.91 -4.33 -3.81
N GLU A 249 -16.89 -4.75 -4.61
CA GLU A 249 -17.63 -3.85 -5.51
C GLU A 249 -18.41 -2.78 -4.75
N LYS A 250 -19.04 -3.14 -3.62
CA LYS A 250 -19.71 -2.19 -2.74
C LYS A 250 -18.72 -1.19 -2.15
N LEU A 251 -17.57 -1.66 -1.67
CA LEU A 251 -16.52 -0.82 -1.10
C LEU A 251 -15.95 0.13 -2.15
N TRP A 252 -15.76 -0.31 -3.39
CA TRP A 252 -15.36 0.56 -4.50
C TRP A 252 -16.35 1.69 -4.70
N LYS A 253 -17.63 1.37 -4.89
CA LYS A 253 -18.70 2.37 -5.11
C LYS A 253 -18.84 3.33 -3.92
N LEU A 254 -18.72 2.81 -2.71
CA LEU A 254 -18.70 3.63 -1.49
C LEU A 254 -17.49 4.57 -1.49
N SER A 255 -16.31 4.07 -1.83
CA SER A 255 -15.07 4.86 -1.87
C SER A 255 -15.17 5.99 -2.89
N GLU A 256 -15.65 5.73 -4.11
CA GLU A 256 -15.92 6.76 -5.13
C GLU A 256 -16.88 7.85 -4.62
N LYS A 257 -17.98 7.42 -3.97
CA LYS A 257 -18.95 8.34 -3.37
C LYS A 257 -18.30 9.22 -2.31
N LEU A 258 -17.51 8.63 -1.41
CA LEU A 258 -16.90 9.35 -0.28
C LEU A 258 -15.78 10.30 -0.73
N VAL A 259 -14.97 9.91 -1.73
CA VAL A 259 -13.92 10.80 -2.27
C VAL A 259 -14.46 11.84 -3.27
N GLY A 260 -15.75 11.74 -3.62
CA GLY A 260 -16.44 12.65 -4.54
C GLY A 260 -15.98 12.54 -5.99
N GLN A 261 -15.45 11.39 -6.41
CA GLN A 261 -14.95 11.17 -7.77
C GLN A 261 -15.13 9.72 -8.21
N LYS A 262 -15.57 9.55 -9.47
CA LYS A 262 -15.63 8.25 -10.14
C LYS A 262 -14.37 8.01 -10.95
N PHE A 263 -14.05 6.74 -11.14
CA PHE A 263 -12.88 6.30 -11.87
C PHE A 263 -13.27 5.24 -12.89
N ALA A 264 -12.83 5.43 -14.14
CA ALA A 264 -13.09 4.51 -15.24
C ALA A 264 -11.75 4.08 -15.83
N TYR A 265 -11.44 2.80 -15.72
CA TYR A 265 -10.27 2.15 -16.29
C TYR A 265 -10.68 0.81 -16.88
#